data_AF-A0A7J2SXQ9-F1
#
_entry.id   AF-A0A7J2SXQ9-F1
#
_cell.length_a   1.000
_cell.length_b   1.000
_cell.length_c   1.000
_cell.angle_alpha   90.00
_cell.angle_beta   90.00
_cell.angle_gamma   90.00
#
_symmetry.space_group_name_H-M   'P 1'
#
loop_
_entity.id
_entity.type
_entity.pdbx_description
1 polymer ?
#
loop_
_entity_poly.entity_id
_entity_poly.type
_entity_poly.pdbx_seq_one_letter_code
_entity_poly.pdbx_strand_id
1 'polypeptide(L)'
;MYASSGKLSIGEEAYLRVLTGRLVGMELLRGFSRVAIIPYPDRICESLAAAAATAYLDSYGYGPGKVAFFDYSDDVDGVARKVVSWGADAAFIAFGGEQRMPYVAEIFAKTLESLRSAGYGGALLIHVRVWLATKQLSSVLSNASLRDYLSSAREIRLFTADANARKFFFHTVRVLPDGGASLSKYSEMDITDEHAALLKLSLPPQ
;
A
#
# COMPACT_ATOMS: atom_id res chain seq x y z
N MET A 1 13.59 -6.91 15.83
CA MET A 1 14.14 -8.13 15.20
C MET A 1 13.49 -8.23 13.83
N TYR A 2 14.21 -7.86 12.77
CA TYR A 2 13.68 -7.80 11.41
C TYR A 2 13.48 -9.21 10.86
N ALA A 3 12.30 -9.51 10.35
CA ALA A 3 11.99 -10.82 9.80
C ALA A 3 12.20 -10.77 8.28
N SER A 4 13.44 -10.90 7.82
CA SER A 4 13.68 -11.20 6.40
C SER A 4 13.28 -12.66 6.16
N SER A 5 11.99 -12.89 5.85
CA SER A 5 11.47 -14.23 5.54
C SER A 5 11.71 -14.64 4.09
N GLY A 6 12.55 -13.91 3.34
CA GLY A 6 12.84 -14.14 1.92
C GLY A 6 14.23 -14.72 1.70
N LYS A 7 14.43 -15.38 0.56
CA LYS A 7 15.75 -15.86 0.11
C LYS A 7 16.67 -14.74 -0.40
N LEU A 8 16.17 -13.50 -0.39
CA LEU A 8 16.84 -12.31 -0.90
C LEU A 8 17.68 -11.63 0.18
N SER A 9 18.80 -11.06 -0.25
CA SER A 9 19.54 -10.06 0.53
C SER A 9 18.70 -8.78 0.69
N ILE A 10 19.08 -7.93 1.66
CA ILE A 10 18.39 -6.65 1.86
C ILE A 10 18.48 -5.73 0.63
N GLY A 11 19.58 -5.79 -0.13
CA GLY A 11 19.75 -5.01 -1.35
C GLY A 11 18.80 -5.47 -2.45
N GLU A 12 18.62 -6.78 -2.61
CA GLU A 12 17.67 -7.35 -3.56
C GLU A 12 16.21 -7.09 -3.15
N GLU A 13 15.90 -7.13 -1.86
CA GLU A 13 14.59 -6.72 -1.35
C GLU A 13 14.32 -5.24 -1.66
N ALA A 14 15.26 -4.34 -1.38
CA ALA A 14 15.14 -2.92 -1.71
C ALA A 14 14.97 -2.71 -3.23
N TYR A 15 15.78 -3.39 -4.04
CA TYR A 15 15.71 -3.31 -5.50
C TYR A 15 14.35 -3.80 -6.04
N LEU A 16 13.85 -4.93 -5.54
CA LEU A 16 12.51 -5.41 -5.85
C LEU A 16 11.42 -4.39 -5.49
N ARG A 17 11.57 -3.67 -4.37
CA ARG A 17 10.64 -2.59 -4.00
C ARG A 17 10.74 -1.38 -4.92
N VAL A 18 11.90 -1.06 -5.46
CA VAL A 18 12.04 -0.01 -6.48
C VAL A 18 11.30 -0.41 -7.76
N LEU A 19 11.51 -1.64 -8.26
CA LEU A 19 10.81 -2.17 -9.45
C LEU A 19 9.29 -2.15 -9.25
N THR A 20 8.84 -2.57 -8.07
CA THR A 20 7.42 -2.57 -7.69
C THR A 20 6.86 -1.16 -7.55
N GLY A 21 7.60 -0.27 -6.88
CA GLY A 21 7.22 1.11 -6.62
C GLY A 21 7.03 1.89 -7.90
N ARG A 22 7.88 1.66 -8.91
CA ARG A 22 7.69 2.24 -10.24
C ARG A 22 6.29 1.96 -10.81
N LEU A 23 5.85 0.70 -10.79
CA LEU A 23 4.52 0.31 -11.30
C LEU A 23 3.39 0.91 -10.44
N VAL A 24 3.58 0.93 -9.12
CA VAL A 24 2.64 1.57 -8.18
C VAL A 24 2.45 3.05 -8.50
N GLY A 25 3.54 3.79 -8.73
CA GLY A 25 3.49 5.20 -9.09
C GLY A 25 2.77 5.46 -10.42
N MET A 26 2.98 4.58 -11.40
CA MET A 26 2.38 4.67 -12.74
C MET A 26 0.88 4.31 -12.81
N GLU A 27 0.37 3.49 -11.91
CA GLU A 27 -1.00 2.94 -12.04
C GLU A 27 -1.82 3.08 -10.76
N LEU A 28 -1.29 2.67 -9.59
CA LEU A 28 -2.04 2.73 -8.34
C LEU A 28 -2.37 4.19 -7.96
N LEU A 29 -1.39 5.08 -8.12
CA LEU A 29 -1.49 6.51 -7.78
C LEU A 29 -2.19 7.34 -8.87
N ARG A 30 -2.58 6.73 -10.00
CA ARG A 30 -3.18 7.43 -11.15
C ARG A 30 -4.48 8.15 -10.78
N GLY A 31 -4.60 9.39 -11.22
CA GLY A 31 -5.83 10.17 -11.10
C GLY A 31 -6.01 10.90 -9.77
N PHE A 32 -5.05 10.81 -8.86
CA PHE A 32 -4.99 11.61 -7.64
C PHE A 32 -4.07 12.82 -7.83
N SER A 33 -4.38 13.92 -7.15
CA SER A 33 -3.65 15.19 -7.27
C SER A 33 -2.68 15.43 -6.10
N ARG A 34 -2.99 14.90 -4.92
CA ARG A 34 -2.28 15.08 -3.64
C ARG A 34 -2.20 13.74 -2.90
N VAL A 35 -1.15 12.97 -3.19
CA VAL A 35 -0.94 11.65 -2.60
C VAL A 35 -0.12 11.76 -1.32
N ALA A 36 -0.71 11.39 -0.19
CA ALA A 36 0.02 11.11 1.03
C ALA A 36 0.56 9.67 0.97
N ILE A 37 1.86 9.48 1.15
CA ILE A 37 2.46 8.15 1.29
C ILE A 37 2.83 7.94 2.75
N ILE A 38 2.34 6.85 3.33
CA ILE A 38 2.55 6.45 4.73
C ILE A 38 3.38 5.15 4.70
N PRO A 39 4.71 5.24 4.57
CA PRO A 39 5.59 4.08 4.71
C PRO A 39 5.74 3.69 6.18
N TYR A 40 6.07 2.43 6.42
CA TYR A 40 6.71 2.08 7.69
C TYR A 40 8.18 2.53 7.62
N PRO A 41 8.80 3.07 8.69
CA PRO A 41 10.16 3.62 8.64
C PRO A 41 11.22 2.50 8.59
N ASP A 42 11.22 1.75 7.49
CA ASP A 42 12.16 0.68 7.18
C ASP A 42 12.63 0.76 5.72
N ARG A 43 13.77 0.13 5.44
CA ARG A 43 14.48 0.30 4.15
C ARG A 43 13.62 -0.17 2.97
N ILE A 44 12.79 -1.18 3.20
CA ILE A 44 11.99 -1.83 2.16
C ILE A 44 10.79 -0.94 1.81
N CYS A 45 10.04 -0.49 2.82
CA CYS A 45 8.89 0.39 2.63
C CYS A 45 9.30 1.75 2.06
N GLU A 46 10.42 2.32 2.53
CA GLU A 46 10.95 3.58 2.00
C GLU A 46 11.39 3.46 0.55
N SER A 47 12.07 2.36 0.17
CA SER A 47 12.46 2.11 -1.22
C SER A 47 11.26 2.04 -2.16
N LEU A 48 10.17 1.39 -1.71
CA LEU A 48 8.90 1.34 -2.44
C LEU A 48 8.28 2.73 -2.58
N ALA A 49 8.19 3.46 -1.46
CA ALA A 49 7.53 4.76 -1.39
C ALA A 49 8.25 5.82 -2.24
N ALA A 50 9.59 5.88 -2.15
CA ALA A 50 10.41 6.77 -2.97
C ALA A 50 10.28 6.49 -4.47
N ALA A 51 10.30 5.22 -4.86
CA ALA A 51 10.12 4.82 -6.26
C ALA A 51 8.70 5.13 -6.78
N ALA A 52 7.68 4.89 -5.96
CA ALA A 52 6.29 5.21 -6.31
C ALA A 52 6.08 6.72 -6.46
N ALA A 53 6.61 7.53 -5.54
CA ALA A 53 6.56 8.98 -5.63
C ALA A 53 7.24 9.48 -6.91
N THR A 54 8.45 9.00 -7.19
CA THR A 54 9.23 9.40 -8.36
C THR A 54 8.52 9.04 -9.66
N ALA A 55 8.03 7.80 -9.78
CA ALA A 55 7.34 7.35 -10.99
C ALA A 55 5.99 8.05 -11.20
N TYR A 56 5.27 8.39 -10.11
CA TYR A 56 4.06 9.19 -10.20
C TYR A 56 4.36 10.62 -10.69
N LEU A 57 5.39 11.27 -10.15
CA LEU A 57 5.78 12.62 -10.59
C LEU A 57 6.26 12.63 -12.04
N ASP A 58 7.00 11.60 -12.46
CA ASP A 58 7.42 11.42 -13.85
C ASP A 58 6.22 11.21 -14.79
N SER A 59 5.28 10.35 -14.40
CA SER A 59 4.11 9.99 -15.22
C SER A 59 3.06 11.10 -15.31
N TYR A 60 2.91 11.89 -14.25
CA TYR A 60 1.80 12.84 -14.10
C TYR A 60 2.25 14.29 -13.93
N GLY A 61 3.54 14.56 -14.10
CA GLY A 61 4.14 15.88 -14.04
C GLY A 61 4.60 16.29 -12.63
N TYR A 62 5.74 16.98 -12.58
CA TYR A 62 6.31 17.56 -11.37
C TYR A 62 5.51 18.80 -10.94
N GLY A 63 5.36 18.96 -9.62
CA GLY A 63 4.72 20.14 -9.05
C GLY A 63 4.75 20.15 -7.53
N PRO A 64 4.68 21.33 -6.91
CA PRO A 64 4.65 21.43 -5.46
C PRO A 64 3.39 20.77 -4.90
N GLY A 65 3.55 20.05 -3.79
CA GLY A 65 2.42 19.50 -3.03
C GLY A 65 1.69 18.34 -3.70
N LYS A 66 2.26 17.69 -4.72
CA LYS A 66 1.63 16.52 -5.36
C LYS A 66 1.80 15.22 -4.59
N VAL A 67 2.95 15.07 -3.91
CA VAL A 67 3.25 13.93 -3.05
C VAL A 67 3.87 14.44 -1.75
N ALA A 68 3.51 13.83 -0.62
CA ALA A 68 4.15 14.06 0.67
C ALA A 68 4.27 12.75 1.46
N PHE A 69 5.34 12.63 2.23
CA PHE A 69 5.64 11.47 3.07
C PHE A 69 5.21 11.75 4.50
N PHE A 70 4.55 10.76 5.11
CA PHE A 70 4.05 10.80 6.46
C PHE A 70 4.37 9.47 7.13
N ASP A 71 5.65 9.28 7.49
CA ASP A 71 6.15 8.00 8.00
C ASP A 71 5.36 7.55 9.23
N TYR A 72 5.04 6.26 9.27
CA TYR A 72 4.41 5.65 10.43
C TYR A 72 5.29 5.86 11.66
N SER A 73 4.64 6.20 12.78
CA SER A 73 5.30 6.37 14.07
C SER A 73 4.38 5.93 15.20
N ASP A 74 4.89 5.90 16.42
CA ASP A 74 4.09 5.60 17.61
C ASP A 74 2.96 6.64 17.82
N ASP A 75 3.13 7.89 17.34
CA ASP A 75 2.06 8.90 17.26
C ASP A 75 1.32 8.82 15.91
N VAL A 76 0.69 7.67 15.65
CA VAL A 76 -0.08 7.45 14.42
C VAL A 76 -1.26 8.42 14.27
N ASP A 77 -1.84 8.90 15.38
CA ASP A 77 -2.88 9.92 15.35
C ASP A 77 -2.34 11.27 14.86
N GLY A 78 -1.12 11.65 15.26
CA GLY A 78 -0.42 12.81 14.73
C GLY A 78 -0.10 12.69 13.24
N VAL A 79 0.28 11.51 12.77
CA VAL A 79 0.48 11.21 11.34
C VAL A 79 -0.84 11.42 10.58
N ALA A 80 -1.95 10.84 11.06
CA ALA A 80 -3.26 10.97 10.43
C ALA A 80 -3.75 12.43 10.36
N ARG A 81 -3.58 13.19 11.45
CA ARG A 81 -3.90 14.64 11.46
C ARG A 81 -3.09 15.40 10.42
N LYS A 82 -1.80 15.09 10.25
CA LYS A 82 -0.95 15.72 9.23
C LYS A 82 -1.45 15.41 7.82
N VAL A 83 -1.80 14.15 7.53
CA VAL A 83 -2.38 13.72 6.24
C VAL A 83 -3.65 14.52 5.91
N VAL A 84 -4.57 14.64 6.88
CA VAL A 84 -5.82 15.41 6.71
C VAL A 84 -5.55 16.90 6.55
N SER A 85 -4.70 17.49 7.40
CA SER A 85 -4.35 18.92 7.34
C SER A 85 -3.67 19.31 6.02
N TRP A 86 -2.91 18.38 5.44
CA TRP A 86 -2.28 18.55 4.14
C TRP A 86 -3.27 18.37 2.99
N GLY A 87 -4.51 17.94 3.24
CA GLY A 87 -5.56 17.84 2.21
C GLY A 87 -5.26 16.77 1.16
N ALA A 88 -4.74 15.61 1.60
CA ALA A 88 -4.54 14.48 0.70
C ALA A 88 -5.88 14.02 0.08
N ASP A 89 -5.90 13.74 -1.23
CA ASP A 89 -7.05 13.10 -1.89
C ASP A 89 -6.89 11.58 -2.01
N ALA A 90 -5.67 11.07 -1.82
CA ALA A 90 -5.36 9.66 -1.61
C ALA A 90 -4.26 9.45 -0.54
N ALA A 91 -4.39 8.36 0.23
CA ALA A 91 -3.42 7.93 1.22
C ALA A 91 -2.94 6.52 0.85
N PHE A 92 -1.67 6.42 0.46
CA PHE A 92 -1.01 5.15 0.18
C PHE A 92 -0.34 4.60 1.43
N ILE A 93 -0.93 3.55 1.99
CA ILE A 93 -0.43 2.85 3.17
C ILE A 93 0.54 1.77 2.70
N ALA A 94 1.83 2.14 2.69
CA ALA A 94 2.91 1.42 2.05
C ALA A 94 3.61 0.43 3.01
N PHE A 95 2.83 -0.36 3.75
CA PHE A 95 3.38 -1.31 4.71
C PHE A 95 3.71 -2.67 4.05
N GLY A 96 4.97 -3.10 4.11
CA GLY A 96 5.32 -4.45 3.72
C GLY A 96 6.80 -4.80 3.67
N GLY A 97 7.09 -6.08 3.95
CA GLY A 97 8.33 -6.76 3.54
C GLY A 97 9.28 -7.08 4.69
N GLU A 98 9.54 -6.15 5.62
CA GLU A 98 10.47 -6.39 6.74
C GLU A 98 9.78 -6.90 8.01
N GLN A 99 8.52 -6.50 8.20
CA GLN A 99 7.74 -6.82 9.40
C GLN A 99 6.93 -8.11 9.27
N ARG A 100 6.68 -8.77 10.40
CA ARG A 100 5.84 -9.97 10.49
C ARG A 100 4.38 -9.64 10.17
N MET A 101 3.67 -10.56 9.50
CA MET A 101 2.25 -10.37 9.11
C MET A 101 1.31 -9.93 10.25
N PRO A 102 1.36 -10.50 11.47
CA PRO A 102 0.49 -10.03 12.54
C PRO A 102 0.73 -8.57 12.91
N TYR A 103 1.98 -8.12 12.93
CA TYR A 103 2.31 -6.73 13.22
C TYR A 103 1.89 -5.81 12.08
N VAL A 104 2.05 -6.21 10.82
CA VAL A 104 1.53 -5.47 9.65
C VAL A 104 0.02 -5.27 9.75
N ALA A 105 -0.73 -6.31 10.13
CA ALA A 105 -2.18 -6.22 10.32
C ALA A 105 -2.55 -5.27 11.47
N GLU A 106 -1.81 -5.33 12.58
CA GLU A 106 -2.00 -4.46 13.75
C GLU A 106 -1.78 -2.98 13.41
N ILE A 107 -0.63 -2.62 12.84
CA ILE A 107 -0.32 -1.23 12.51
C ILE A 107 -1.24 -0.68 11.42
N PHE A 108 -1.70 -1.54 10.51
CA PHE A 108 -2.68 -1.16 9.51
C PHE A 108 -4.03 -0.83 10.13
N ALA A 109 -4.53 -1.67 11.04
CA ALA A 109 -5.78 -1.40 11.76
C ALA A 109 -5.69 -0.10 12.59
N LYS A 110 -4.57 0.11 13.28
CA LYS A 110 -4.29 1.38 14.00
C LYS A 110 -4.29 2.58 13.06
N THR A 111 -3.62 2.48 11.91
CA THR A 111 -3.56 3.56 10.91
C THR A 111 -4.95 3.90 10.35
N LEU A 112 -5.78 2.89 10.06
CA LEU A 112 -7.16 3.12 9.62
C LEU A 112 -8.01 3.80 10.70
N GLU A 113 -7.86 3.38 11.96
CA GLU A 113 -8.60 3.98 13.08
C GLU A 113 -8.19 5.44 13.31
N SER A 114 -6.90 5.76 13.20
CA SER A 114 -6.40 7.13 13.28
C SER A 114 -6.86 7.99 12.11
N LEU A 115 -6.82 7.49 10.87
CA LEU A 115 -7.33 8.20 9.69
C LEU A 115 -8.84 8.45 9.80
N ARG A 116 -9.61 7.45 10.22
CA ARG A 116 -11.04 7.56 10.50
C ARG A 116 -11.31 8.64 11.55
N SER A 117 -10.60 8.59 12.68
CA SER A 117 -10.77 9.53 13.79
C SER A 117 -10.35 10.96 13.43
N ALA A 118 -9.37 11.11 12.54
CA ALA A 118 -8.97 12.41 11.99
C ALA A 118 -9.93 12.95 10.92
N GLY A 119 -10.94 12.17 10.49
CA GLY A 119 -11.91 12.57 9.47
C GLY A 119 -11.39 12.46 8.04
N TYR A 120 -10.40 11.60 7.77
CA TYR A 120 -9.89 11.39 6.42
C TYR A 120 -10.92 10.68 5.53
N GLY A 121 -11.44 11.38 4.52
CA GLY A 121 -12.44 10.85 3.57
C GLY A 121 -11.91 10.58 2.15
N GLY A 122 -10.60 10.67 1.93
CA GLY A 122 -9.99 10.45 0.62
C GLY A 122 -9.92 8.96 0.23
N ALA A 123 -9.29 8.68 -0.91
CA ALA A 123 -9.05 7.30 -1.33
C ALA A 123 -8.00 6.62 -0.44
N LEU A 124 -8.14 5.31 -0.26
CA LEU A 124 -7.19 4.46 0.46
C LEU A 124 -6.49 3.54 -0.53
N LEU A 125 -5.18 3.62 -0.61
CA LEU A 125 -4.36 2.76 -1.47
C LEU A 125 -3.55 1.86 -0.55
N ILE A 126 -3.59 0.54 -0.76
CA ILE A 126 -2.95 -0.40 0.17
C ILE A 126 -1.95 -1.30 -0.55
N HIS A 127 -0.82 -1.53 0.12
CA HIS A 127 0.18 -2.47 -0.33
C HIS A 127 -0.34 -3.93 -0.26
N VAL A 128 0.06 -4.79 -1.21
CA VAL A 128 -0.40 -6.20 -1.26
C VAL A 128 -0.13 -6.99 0.03
N ARG A 129 0.95 -6.66 0.76
CA ARG A 129 1.25 -7.33 2.04
C ARG A 129 0.23 -6.98 3.13
N VAL A 130 -0.37 -5.80 3.11
CA VAL A 130 -1.48 -5.45 4.01
C VAL A 130 -2.69 -6.32 3.72
N TRP A 131 -3.03 -6.47 2.43
CA TRP A 131 -4.13 -7.33 1.99
C TRP A 131 -3.94 -8.78 2.50
N LEU A 132 -2.74 -9.34 2.36
CA LEU A 132 -2.44 -10.68 2.86
C LEU A 132 -2.44 -10.75 4.40
N ALA A 133 -1.78 -9.81 5.06
CA ALA A 133 -1.67 -9.76 6.52
C ALA A 133 -3.03 -9.69 7.22
N THR A 134 -3.97 -8.96 6.62
CA THR A 134 -5.33 -8.78 7.15
C THR A 134 -6.30 -9.89 6.76
N LYS A 135 -5.82 -10.94 6.08
CA LYS A 135 -6.64 -12.00 5.48
C LYS A 135 -7.72 -11.38 4.57
N GLN A 136 -7.29 -10.59 3.59
CA GLN A 136 -8.17 -9.95 2.60
C GLN A 136 -9.15 -8.98 3.27
N LEU A 137 -8.62 -8.15 4.19
CA LEU A 137 -9.34 -7.20 5.05
C LEU A 137 -10.32 -7.81 6.07
N SER A 138 -10.60 -9.12 6.06
CA SER A 138 -11.57 -9.74 6.97
C SER A 138 -11.31 -9.44 8.46
N SER A 139 -10.05 -9.44 8.89
CA SER A 139 -9.68 -9.10 10.27
C SER A 139 -10.05 -7.67 10.66
N VAL A 140 -9.95 -6.72 9.73
CA VAL A 140 -10.30 -5.31 9.94
C VAL A 140 -11.82 -5.11 9.85
N LEU A 141 -12.48 -5.77 8.89
CA LEU A 141 -13.92 -5.69 8.66
C LEU A 141 -14.76 -6.31 9.79
N SER A 142 -14.13 -7.10 10.66
CA SER A 142 -14.77 -7.59 11.89
C SER A 142 -15.08 -6.47 12.91
N ASN A 143 -14.38 -5.33 12.82
CA ASN A 143 -14.68 -4.14 13.61
C ASN A 143 -15.73 -3.28 12.88
N ALA A 144 -16.86 -3.03 13.53
CA ALA A 144 -17.98 -2.29 12.93
C ALA A 144 -17.59 -0.87 12.46
N SER A 145 -16.86 -0.12 13.28
CA SER A 145 -16.44 1.25 12.94
C SER A 145 -15.48 1.29 11.76
N LEU A 146 -14.55 0.33 11.66
CA LEU A 146 -13.63 0.24 10.52
C LEU A 146 -14.33 -0.27 9.26
N ARG A 147 -15.30 -1.19 9.39
CA ARG A 147 -16.14 -1.63 8.27
C ARG A 147 -16.95 -0.48 7.70
N ASP A 148 -17.60 0.31 8.54
CA ASP A 148 -18.39 1.48 8.11
C ASP A 148 -17.50 2.52 7.44
N TYR A 149 -16.30 2.73 7.99
CA TYR A 149 -15.30 3.61 7.40
C TYR A 149 -14.83 3.14 6.02
N LEU A 150 -14.41 1.88 5.89
CA LEU A 150 -13.97 1.32 4.62
C LEU A 150 -15.11 1.25 3.58
N SER A 151 -16.35 1.04 4.03
CA SER A 151 -17.52 1.03 3.13
C SER A 151 -17.91 2.43 2.64
N SER A 152 -17.57 3.48 3.39
CA SER A 152 -17.81 4.88 3.03
C SER A 152 -16.60 5.55 2.36
N ALA A 153 -15.46 4.88 2.29
CA ALA A 153 -14.27 5.39 1.61
C ALA A 153 -14.58 5.66 0.13
N ARG A 154 -14.08 6.80 -0.38
CA ARG A 154 -14.28 7.22 -1.78
C ARG A 154 -13.89 6.11 -2.76
N GLU A 155 -12.76 5.49 -2.50
CA GLU A 155 -12.22 4.38 -3.28
C GLU A 155 -11.17 3.65 -2.45
N ILE A 156 -11.09 2.34 -2.60
CA ILE A 156 -9.98 1.54 -2.08
C ILE A 156 -9.28 0.88 -3.27
N ARG A 157 -7.96 1.03 -3.39
CA ARG A 157 -7.17 0.34 -4.43
C ARG A 157 -6.06 -0.49 -3.82
N LEU A 158 -5.72 -1.57 -4.50
CA LEU A 158 -4.53 -2.37 -4.22
C LEU A 158 -3.95 -2.92 -5.51
N PHE A 159 -2.78 -3.53 -5.40
CA PHE A 159 -2.17 -4.27 -6.49
C PHE A 159 -1.86 -5.71 -6.09
N THR A 160 -1.77 -6.59 -7.08
CA THR A 160 -1.26 -7.96 -6.93
C THR A 160 -0.29 -8.29 -8.06
N ALA A 161 0.46 -9.38 -7.92
CA ALA A 161 1.39 -9.82 -8.95
C ALA A 161 1.27 -11.32 -9.20
N ASP A 162 1.42 -11.73 -10.46
CA ASP A 162 1.60 -13.10 -10.88
C ASP A 162 2.97 -13.23 -11.56
N ALA A 163 3.93 -13.76 -10.81
CA ALA A 163 5.30 -13.92 -11.28
C ALA A 163 5.45 -15.06 -12.32
N ASN A 164 4.47 -15.95 -12.47
CA ASN A 164 4.50 -16.99 -13.51
C ASN A 164 3.99 -16.42 -14.84
N ALA A 165 2.89 -15.66 -14.79
CA ALA A 165 2.38 -14.95 -15.96
C ALA A 165 3.19 -13.69 -16.31
N ARG A 166 4.10 -13.25 -15.43
CA ARG A 166 4.85 -11.98 -15.53
C ARG A 166 3.92 -10.78 -15.65
N LYS A 167 2.90 -10.76 -14.79
CA LYS A 167 1.88 -9.73 -14.75
C LYS A 167 1.82 -9.05 -13.40
N PHE A 168 1.57 -7.76 -13.45
CA PHE A 168 1.17 -6.93 -12.32
C PHE A 168 -0.26 -6.46 -12.54
N PHE A 169 -1.10 -6.55 -11.52
CA PHE A 169 -2.52 -6.24 -11.62
C PHE A 169 -2.89 -5.16 -10.62
N PHE A 170 -3.77 -4.25 -11.03
CA PHE A 170 -4.29 -3.20 -10.18
C PHE A 170 -5.80 -3.34 -10.04
N HIS A 171 -6.27 -3.22 -8.81
CA HIS A 171 -7.64 -3.55 -8.43
C HIS A 171 -8.27 -2.42 -7.64
N THR A 172 -9.57 -2.24 -7.84
CA THR A 172 -10.42 -1.61 -6.84
C THR A 172 -10.94 -2.68 -5.88
N VAL A 173 -11.12 -2.30 -4.62
CA VAL A 173 -11.64 -3.17 -3.57
C VAL A 173 -13.06 -2.72 -3.25
N ARG A 174 -14.00 -3.66 -3.20
CA ARG A 174 -15.37 -3.43 -2.74
C ARG A 174 -15.60 -4.18 -1.44
N VAL A 175 -16.00 -3.46 -0.39
CA VAL A 175 -16.50 -4.07 0.84
C VAL A 175 -17.89 -4.65 0.57
N LEU A 176 -18.10 -5.90 0.94
CA LEU A 176 -19.33 -6.64 0.72
C LEU A 176 -20.26 -6.54 1.94
N PRO A 177 -21.59 -6.60 1.76
CA PRO A 177 -22.54 -6.55 2.87
C PRO A 177 -22.37 -7.67 3.92
N ASP A 178 -21.78 -8.81 3.52
CA ASP A 178 -21.51 -9.95 4.38
C ASP A 178 -20.22 -9.81 5.22
N GLY A 179 -19.52 -8.68 5.12
CA GLY A 179 -18.26 -8.43 5.82
C GLY A 179 -17.01 -8.92 5.09
N GLY A 180 -17.14 -9.40 3.84
CA GLY A 180 -16.02 -9.72 2.95
C GLY A 180 -15.53 -8.53 2.12
N ALA A 181 -14.53 -8.79 1.28
CA ALA A 181 -14.04 -7.83 0.28
C ALA A 181 -13.83 -8.54 -1.06
N SER A 182 -14.17 -7.89 -2.17
CA SER A 182 -13.93 -8.38 -3.54
C SER A 182 -13.03 -7.45 -4.33
N LEU A 183 -12.33 -8.02 -5.32
CA LEU A 183 -11.43 -7.29 -6.20
C LEU A 183 -12.04 -7.14 -7.60
N SER A 184 -11.89 -5.95 -8.18
CA SER A 184 -12.18 -5.70 -9.59
C SER A 184 -10.93 -5.12 -10.25
N LYS A 185 -10.34 -5.88 -11.18
CA LYS A 185 -9.14 -5.45 -11.93
C LYS A 185 -9.51 -4.28 -12.85
N TYR A 186 -8.75 -3.19 -12.79
CA TYR A 186 -8.91 -2.02 -13.68
C TYR A 186 -7.70 -1.77 -14.57
N SER A 187 -6.53 -2.32 -14.25
CA SER A 187 -5.31 -2.18 -15.04
C SER A 187 -4.39 -3.38 -14.85
N GLU A 188 -3.51 -3.60 -15.82
CA GLU A 188 -2.44 -4.57 -15.73
C GLU A 188 -1.19 -4.10 -16.48
N MET A 189 -0.03 -4.59 -16.06
CA MET A 189 1.26 -4.32 -16.68
C MET A 189 2.09 -5.59 -16.79
N ASP A 190 2.89 -5.70 -17.83
CA ASP A 190 3.92 -6.72 -17.91
C ASP A 190 5.10 -6.38 -17.00
N ILE A 191 5.73 -7.40 -16.43
CA ILE A 191 6.98 -7.27 -15.66
C ILE A 191 8.10 -8.04 -16.33
N THR A 192 9.34 -7.60 -16.10
CA THR A 192 10.52 -8.27 -16.64
C THR A 192 10.73 -9.64 -15.99
N ASP A 193 11.52 -10.49 -16.65
CA ASP A 193 11.94 -11.78 -16.07
C ASP A 193 12.69 -11.61 -14.75
N GLU A 194 13.51 -10.56 -14.65
CA GLU A 194 14.21 -10.17 -13.42
C GLU A 194 13.24 -9.84 -12.29
N HIS A 195 12.24 -8.99 -12.54
CA HIS A 195 11.25 -8.63 -11.53
C HIS A 195 10.44 -9.86 -11.08
N ALA A 196 10.04 -10.72 -12.03
CA ALA A 196 9.35 -11.96 -11.74
C ALA A 196 10.20 -12.94 -10.91
N ALA A 197 11.50 -13.05 -11.20
CA ALA A 197 12.42 -13.90 -10.44
C ALA A 197 12.56 -13.41 -8.99
N LEU A 198 12.74 -12.09 -8.78
CA LEU A 198 12.82 -11.50 -7.45
C LEU A 198 11.51 -11.69 -6.65
N LEU A 199 10.35 -11.53 -7.29
CA LEU A 199 9.05 -11.78 -6.64
C LEU A 199 8.93 -13.23 -6.13
N LYS A 200 9.35 -14.22 -6.93
CA LYS A 200 9.34 -15.64 -6.55
C LYS A 200 10.21 -15.93 -5.32
N LEU A 201 11.27 -15.15 -5.11
CA LEU A 201 12.20 -15.30 -3.99
C LEU A 201 11.77 -14.53 -2.73
N SER A 202 11.01 -13.43 -2.90
CA SER A 202 10.51 -12.58 -1.81
C SER A 202 9.18 -13.09 -1.21
N LEU A 203 8.37 -13.79 -2.00
CA LEU A 203 7.16 -14.43 -1.50
C LEU A 203 7.50 -15.65 -0.63
N PRO A 204 6.88 -15.82 0.55
CA PRO A 204 7.04 -17.05 1.32
C PRO A 204 6.59 -18.25 0.46
N PRO A 205 7.23 -19.43 0.61
CA PRO A 205 6.80 -20.63 -0.11
C PRO A 205 5.31 -20.91 0.16
N GLN A 206 4.60 -21.33 -0.90
CA GLN A 206 3.19 -21.72 -0.83
C GLN A 206 3.00 -23.01 -0.03
#